data_AF-A0A6J6GQ04-F1
#
_entry.id   AF-A0A6J6GQ04-F1
#
_cell.length_a   1.000
_cell.length_b   1.000
_cell.length_c   1.000
_cell.angle_alpha   90.00
_cell.angle_beta   90.00
_cell.angle_gamma   90.00
#
_symmetry.space_group_name_H-M   'P 1'
#
loop_
_entity.id
_entity.type
_entity.pdbx_description
1 polymer ?
#
loop_
_entity_poly.entity_id
_entity_poly.type
_entity_poly.pdbx_seq_one_letter_code
_entity_poly.pdbx_strand_id
1 'polypeptide(L)'
;MPEDGNAVILKAKEVLVSVGVLPNPAKQYLVKRVIGIAGDNVVCCDAEGALTVNGKKTEEPYIFKGNTPSDMNFNITVPEGKIWVMGDHRGASADSRYHQDDVNSGMVPLSKVTGRVFAIIWPLKNFGSVPSQDPLNNG
;
A
#
# COMPACT_ATOMS: atom_id res chain seq x y z
N MET A 1 2.00 17.59 27.06
CA MET A 1 3.25 17.29 27.78
C MET A 1 4.38 17.72 26.85
N PRO A 2 5.27 18.66 27.21
CA PRO A 2 6.41 18.96 26.36
C PRO A 2 7.47 17.85 26.53
N GLU A 3 8.00 17.34 25.41
CA GLU A 3 9.12 16.40 25.43
C GLU A 3 10.44 17.17 25.24
N ASP A 4 11.33 17.00 26.21
CA ASP A 4 12.65 17.62 26.29
C ASP A 4 13.64 16.88 25.36
N GLY A 5 13.44 17.01 24.05
CA GLY A 5 14.34 16.42 23.06
C GLY A 5 15.66 17.20 22.96
N ASN A 6 16.80 16.55 23.22
CA ASN A 6 18.14 17.10 23.00
C ASN A 6 18.22 17.72 21.59
N ALA A 7 18.59 19.01 21.49
CA ALA A 7 18.58 19.78 20.24
C ALA A 7 19.38 19.11 19.11
N VAL A 8 20.39 18.30 19.45
CA VAL A 8 21.16 17.49 18.48
C VAL A 8 20.29 16.42 17.82
N ILE A 9 19.42 15.75 18.59
CA ILE A 9 18.51 14.71 18.10
C ILE A 9 17.43 15.33 17.21
N LEU A 10 16.91 16.50 17.56
CA LEU A 10 15.92 17.21 16.74
C LEU A 10 16.51 17.66 15.41
N LYS A 11 17.70 18.27 15.42
CA LYS A 11 18.41 18.64 14.17
C LYS A 11 18.73 17.42 13.31
N ALA A 12 19.18 16.31 13.91
CA ALA A 12 19.41 15.07 13.19
C ALA A 12 18.12 14.53 12.56
N LYS A 13 16.99 14.55 13.29
CA LYS A 13 15.67 14.18 12.76
C LYS A 13 15.25 15.10 11.61
N GLU A 14 15.40 16.42 11.74
CA GLU A 14 15.08 17.38 10.68
C GLU A 14 15.90 17.15 9.41
N VAL A 15 17.21 16.89 9.53
CA VAL A 15 18.06 16.54 8.39
C VAL A 15 17.55 15.26 7.72
N LEU A 16 17.27 14.21 8.50
CA LEU A 16 16.71 12.96 7.97
C LEU A 16 15.34 13.16 7.31
N VAL A 17 14.49 14.05 7.83
CA VAL A 17 13.22 14.42 7.21
C VAL A 17 13.46 15.19 5.91
N SER A 18 14.40 16.14 5.89
CA SER A 18 14.73 16.95 4.71
C SER A 18 15.31 16.12 3.57
N VAL A 19 16.09 15.07 3.87
CA VAL A 19 16.64 14.15 2.86
C VAL A 19 15.69 12.99 2.54
N GLY A 20 14.48 12.97 3.12
CA GLY A 20 13.45 11.95 2.85
C GLY A 20 13.69 10.58 3.48
N VAL A 21 14.63 10.48 4.43
CA VAL A 21 14.91 9.25 5.19
C VAL A 21 13.88 9.03 6.29
N LEU A 22 13.46 10.10 6.98
CA LEU A 22 12.36 10.04 7.94
C LEU A 22 11.10 10.69 7.35
N PRO A 23 9.91 10.13 7.59
CA PRO A 23 8.67 10.79 7.20
C PRO A 23 8.53 12.11 7.96
N ASN A 24 8.11 13.16 7.26
CA ASN A 24 7.75 14.40 7.92
C ASN A 24 6.50 14.15 8.77
N PRO A 25 6.56 14.30 10.12
CA PRO A 25 5.42 14.01 10.99
C PRO A 25 4.20 14.91 10.73
N ALA A 26 4.38 16.08 10.11
CA ALA A 26 3.28 16.95 9.70
C ALA A 26 2.51 16.44 8.47
N LYS A 27 3.05 15.45 7.75
CA LYS A 27 2.40 14.80 6.61
C LYS A 27 2.12 13.34 6.95
N GLN A 28 0.84 12.96 6.91
CA GLN A 28 0.45 11.56 7.08
C GLN A 28 0.68 10.79 5.77
N TYR A 29 1.85 10.17 5.66
CA TYR A 29 2.16 9.27 4.55
C TYR A 29 1.68 7.86 4.89
N LEU A 30 0.99 7.22 3.94
CA LEU A 30 0.57 5.84 4.02
C LEU A 30 1.29 5.03 2.94
N VAL A 31 1.71 3.82 3.29
CA VAL A 31 2.24 2.85 2.34
C VAL A 31 1.19 1.77 2.14
N LYS A 32 0.78 1.57 0.89
CA LYS A 32 -0.15 0.53 0.45
C LYS A 32 0.40 -0.10 -0.83
N ARG A 33 -0.01 -1.33 -1.12
CA ARG A 33 0.32 -2.02 -2.37
C ARG A 33 -0.72 -1.69 -3.43
N VAL A 34 -0.26 -1.43 -4.65
CA VAL A 34 -1.12 -1.32 -5.83
C VAL A 34 -1.56 -2.73 -6.23
N ILE A 35 -2.87 -2.93 -6.31
CA ILE A 35 -3.49 -4.21 -6.66
C ILE A 35 -4.08 -4.16 -8.07
N GLY A 36 -4.65 -3.02 -8.47
CA GLY A 36 -5.17 -2.80 -9.82
C GLY A 36 -4.83 -1.41 -10.33
N ILE A 37 -4.55 -1.32 -11.63
CA ILE A 37 -4.34 -0.09 -12.38
C ILE A 37 -5.50 0.15 -13.35
N ALA A 38 -5.52 1.32 -13.98
CA ALA A 38 -6.55 1.69 -14.96
C ALA A 38 -6.88 0.56 -15.95
N GLY A 39 -8.17 0.24 -16.09
CA GLY A 39 -8.69 -0.83 -16.93
C GLY A 39 -8.86 -2.18 -16.22
N ASP A 40 -8.16 -2.42 -15.11
CA ASP A 40 -8.23 -3.70 -14.41
C ASP A 40 -9.59 -3.90 -13.75
N ASN A 41 -10.17 -5.09 -13.93
CA ASN A 41 -11.27 -5.59 -13.13
C ASN A 41 -10.73 -6.37 -11.94
N VAL A 42 -10.91 -5.85 -10.72
CA VAL A 42 -10.44 -6.48 -9.48
C VAL A 42 -11.64 -7.03 -8.74
N VAL A 43 -11.60 -8.33 -8.45
CA VAL A 43 -12.68 -9.04 -7.76
C VAL A 43 -12.12 -9.77 -6.56
N CYS A 44 -12.68 -9.48 -5.39
CA CYS A 44 -12.58 -10.39 -4.26
C CYS A 44 -13.97 -10.91 -3.88
N CYS A 45 -14.15 -12.22 -3.73
CA CYS A 45 -13.19 -13.28 -4.10
C CYS A 45 -13.85 -14.38 -4.91
N ASP A 46 -13.04 -15.14 -5.65
CA ASP A 46 -13.49 -16.32 -6.40
C ASP A 46 -14.00 -17.43 -5.46
N ALA A 47 -14.49 -18.53 -6.04
CA ALA A 47 -15.05 -19.64 -5.27
C ALA A 47 -14.02 -20.29 -4.32
N GLU A 48 -12.74 -20.17 -4.64
CA GLU A 48 -11.61 -20.65 -3.85
C GLU A 48 -11.09 -19.59 -2.84
N GLY A 49 -11.76 -18.45 -2.72
CA GLY A 49 -11.43 -17.38 -1.79
C GLY A 49 -10.22 -16.53 -2.20
N ALA A 50 -9.83 -16.58 -3.47
CA ALA A 50 -8.71 -15.80 -4.00
C ALA A 50 -9.16 -14.49 -4.66
N LEU A 51 -8.28 -13.50 -4.57
CA LEU A 51 -8.40 -12.28 -5.34
C LEU A 51 -8.11 -12.59 -6.80
N THR A 52 -8.88 -11.98 -7.70
CA THR A 52 -8.64 -12.06 -9.15
C THR A 52 -8.49 -10.67 -9.74
N VAL A 53 -7.62 -10.56 -10.73
CA VAL A 53 -7.47 -9.37 -11.57
C VAL A 53 -7.67 -9.81 -13.01
N ASN A 54 -8.64 -9.19 -13.70
CA ASN A 54 -9.06 -9.54 -15.05
C ASN A 54 -9.40 -11.03 -15.20
N GLY A 55 -10.04 -11.61 -14.17
CA GLY A 55 -10.42 -13.03 -14.11
C GLY A 55 -9.25 -14.00 -13.87
N LYS A 56 -8.02 -13.51 -13.73
CA LYS A 56 -6.86 -14.34 -13.37
C LYS A 56 -6.60 -14.25 -11.87
N LYS A 57 -6.49 -15.42 -11.23
CA LYS A 57 -6.14 -15.55 -9.82
C LYS A 57 -4.75 -14.96 -9.54
N THR A 58 -4.66 -14.14 -8.50
CA THR A 58 -3.41 -13.50 -8.08
C THR A 58 -2.63 -14.37 -7.11
N GLU A 59 -1.30 -14.35 -7.20
CA GLU A 59 -0.42 -14.89 -6.17
C GLU A 59 0.02 -13.77 -5.21
N GLU A 60 -0.27 -13.93 -3.93
CA GLU A 60 -0.07 -12.88 -2.92
C GLU A 60 0.89 -13.29 -1.79
N PRO A 61 2.16 -13.64 -2.07
CA PRO A 61 3.11 -14.13 -1.05
C PRO A 61 3.49 -13.07 -0.01
N TYR A 62 3.15 -11.81 -0.25
CA TYR A 62 3.44 -10.66 0.61
C TYR A 62 2.39 -10.42 1.71
N ILE A 63 1.21 -11.07 1.64
CA ILE A 63 0.18 -10.82 2.66
C ILE A 63 0.61 -11.39 4.01
N PHE A 64 0.23 -10.69 5.08
CA PHE A 64 0.56 -11.11 6.43
C PHE A 64 0.05 -12.54 6.69
N LYS A 65 0.91 -13.39 7.27
CA LYS A 65 0.60 -14.81 7.48
C LYS A 65 -0.70 -14.99 8.25
N GLY A 66 -1.61 -15.80 7.70
CA GLY A 66 -2.92 -16.09 8.29
C GLY A 66 -4.03 -15.12 7.88
N ASN A 67 -3.75 -14.11 7.06
CA ASN A 67 -4.80 -13.31 6.41
C ASN A 67 -5.34 -14.02 5.17
N THR A 68 -6.63 -13.84 4.92
CA THR A 68 -7.27 -14.06 3.62
C THR A 68 -6.97 -12.86 2.70
N PRO A 69 -7.17 -13.00 1.38
CA PRO A 69 -7.05 -11.87 0.46
C PRO A 69 -7.98 -10.70 0.82
N SER A 70 -9.19 -10.97 1.29
CA SER A 70 -10.07 -9.95 1.88
C SER A 70 -11.17 -10.60 2.69
N ASP A 71 -11.67 -9.87 3.68
CA ASP A 71 -12.90 -10.22 4.41
C ASP A 71 -14.14 -9.49 3.84
N MET A 72 -13.95 -8.73 2.74
CA MET A 72 -14.96 -7.96 2.05
C MET A 72 -15.05 -8.36 0.59
N ASN A 73 -16.27 -8.48 0.09
CA ASN A 73 -16.54 -8.69 -1.33
C ASN A 73 -16.59 -7.37 -2.08
N PHE A 74 -16.02 -7.36 -3.29
CA PHE A 74 -16.09 -6.24 -4.22
C PHE A 74 -15.84 -6.73 -5.64
N ASN A 75 -16.41 -6.03 -6.61
CA ASN A 75 -16.14 -6.20 -8.02
C ASN A 75 -16.07 -4.80 -8.63
N ILE A 76 -14.85 -4.35 -8.90
CA ILE A 76 -14.58 -2.98 -9.36
C ILE A 76 -13.79 -3.01 -10.65
N THR A 77 -14.00 -2.00 -11.48
CA THR A 77 -13.10 -1.70 -12.60
C THR A 77 -12.41 -0.39 -12.30
N VAL A 78 -11.08 -0.40 -12.32
CA VAL A 78 -10.29 0.80 -12.00
C VAL A 78 -10.39 1.78 -13.17
N PRO A 79 -10.85 3.01 -12.95
CA PRO A 79 -10.94 4.01 -14.02
C PRO A 79 -9.54 4.57 -14.36
N GLU A 80 -9.43 5.21 -15.52
CA GLU A 80 -8.22 5.93 -15.92
C GLU A 80 -7.78 6.96 -14.87
N GLY A 81 -6.47 7.12 -14.71
CA GLY A 81 -5.89 8.07 -13.77
C GLY A 81 -6.01 7.69 -12.29
N LYS A 82 -6.55 6.51 -11.97
CA LYS A 82 -6.65 5.99 -10.59
C LYS A 82 -6.03 4.61 -10.43
N ILE A 83 -5.89 4.19 -9.18
CA ILE A 83 -5.41 2.87 -8.75
C ILE A 83 -6.27 2.32 -7.61
N TRP A 84 -6.34 1.00 -7.51
CA TRP A 84 -6.90 0.28 -6.37
C TRP A 84 -5.76 -0.21 -5.47
N VAL A 85 -5.80 0.13 -4.19
CA VAL A 85 -4.69 -0.18 -3.26
C VAL A 85 -5.17 -0.94 -2.03
N MET A 86 -4.37 -1.90 -1.58
CA MET A 86 -4.63 -2.68 -0.37
C MET A 86 -3.37 -2.77 0.50
N GLY A 87 -3.55 -2.85 1.81
CA GLY A 87 -2.44 -3.10 2.73
C GLY A 87 -2.04 -4.58 2.73
N ASP A 88 -0.76 -4.87 2.94
CA ASP A 88 -0.25 -6.24 3.03
C ASP A 88 -0.75 -6.93 4.32
N HIS A 89 -1.02 -6.17 5.39
CA HIS A 89 -1.73 -6.65 6.58
C HIS A 89 -3.24 -6.43 6.41
N ARG A 90 -3.89 -7.33 5.67
CA ARG A 90 -5.28 -7.19 5.20
C ARG A 90 -6.28 -6.90 6.31
N GLY A 91 -6.18 -7.60 7.44
CA GLY A 91 -7.10 -7.46 8.58
C GLY A 91 -6.89 -6.19 9.42
N ALA A 92 -5.78 -5.47 9.22
CA ALA A 92 -5.42 -4.26 9.99
C ALA A 92 -5.33 -3.01 9.10
N SER A 93 -5.84 -3.08 7.88
CA SER A 93 -5.70 -2.02 6.88
C SER A 93 -7.06 -1.50 6.44
N ALA A 94 -7.39 -0.28 6.88
CA ALA A 94 -8.37 0.56 6.19
C ALA A 94 -7.71 1.08 4.89
N ASP A 95 -8.13 0.52 3.77
CA ASP A 95 -7.65 0.82 2.42
C ASP A 95 -8.84 0.91 1.46
N SER A 96 -8.63 0.84 0.14
CA SER A 96 -9.67 1.07 -0.86
C SER A 96 -10.98 0.30 -0.58
N ARG A 97 -10.87 -0.92 -0.02
CA ARG A 97 -12.02 -1.76 0.34
C ARG A 97 -12.98 -1.11 1.32
N TYR A 98 -12.46 -0.33 2.28
CA TYR A 98 -13.23 0.34 3.32
C TYR A 98 -13.75 1.72 2.89
N HIS A 99 -13.34 2.21 1.72
CA HIS A 99 -13.65 3.55 1.22
C HIS A 99 -14.55 3.52 -0.02
N GLN A 100 -15.22 2.40 -0.32
CA GLN A 100 -16.08 2.24 -1.50
C GLN A 100 -17.26 3.22 -1.56
N ASP A 101 -17.69 3.77 -0.42
CA ASP A 101 -18.76 4.76 -0.34
C ASP A 101 -18.26 6.22 -0.41
N ASP A 102 -16.95 6.43 -0.56
CA ASP A 102 -16.39 7.78 -0.69
C ASP A 102 -16.59 8.36 -2.10
N VAL A 103 -16.25 9.65 -2.27
CA VAL A 103 -16.40 10.37 -3.56
C VAL A 103 -15.56 9.78 -4.69
N ASN A 104 -14.60 8.91 -4.38
CA ASN A 104 -13.77 8.21 -5.33
C ASN A 104 -14.09 6.72 -5.44
N SER A 105 -15.11 6.23 -4.73
CA SER A 105 -15.47 4.83 -4.58
C SER A 105 -14.29 3.93 -4.15
N GLY A 106 -13.42 4.47 -3.30
CA GLY A 106 -12.24 3.77 -2.78
C GLY A 106 -11.01 3.82 -3.69
N MET A 107 -11.14 4.29 -4.93
CA MET A 107 -10.00 4.42 -5.84
C MET A 107 -9.13 5.62 -5.48
N VAL A 108 -7.81 5.45 -5.57
CA VAL A 108 -6.86 6.52 -5.26
C VAL A 108 -6.41 7.19 -6.55
N PRO A 109 -6.57 8.52 -6.72
CA PRO A 109 -6.03 9.23 -7.87
C PRO A 109 -4.50 9.15 -7.92
N LEU A 110 -3.92 8.94 -9.11
CA LEU A 110 -2.47 8.89 -9.29
C LEU A 110 -1.77 10.19 -8.82
N SER A 111 -2.45 11.33 -8.91
CA SER A 111 -1.93 12.62 -8.42
C SER A 111 -1.73 12.69 -6.90
N LYS A 112 -2.29 11.74 -6.14
CA LYS A 112 -2.07 11.59 -4.69
C LYS A 112 -0.89 10.66 -4.37
N VAL A 113 -0.34 9.96 -5.35
CA VAL A 113 0.84 9.10 -5.17
C VAL A 113 2.10 9.96 -5.12
N THR A 114 2.80 9.91 -3.99
CA THR A 114 4.08 10.64 -3.83
C THR A 114 5.24 9.91 -4.51
N GLY A 115 5.22 8.57 -4.50
CA GLY A 115 6.27 7.77 -5.10
C GLY A 115 6.13 6.30 -4.76
N ARG A 116 7.06 5.50 -5.27
CA ARG A 116 7.14 4.05 -5.03
C ARG A 116 8.25 3.74 -4.02
N VAL A 117 7.97 2.82 -3.11
CA VAL A 117 8.99 2.26 -2.21
C VAL A 117 9.90 1.31 -3.01
N PHE A 118 11.22 1.53 -2.96
CA PHE A 118 12.22 0.74 -3.69
C PHE A 118 13.32 0.16 -2.81
N ALA A 119 13.44 0.60 -1.54
CA ALA A 119 14.44 0.10 -0.60
C ALA A 119 13.93 0.16 0.84
N ILE A 120 14.43 -0.75 1.67
CA ILE A 120 14.30 -0.75 3.12
C ILE A 120 15.70 -0.45 3.67
N ILE A 121 15.82 0.65 4.42
CA ILE A 121 17.11 1.08 4.98
C ILE A 121 17.23 0.80 6.48
N TRP A 122 16.10 0.51 7.14
CA TRP A 122 16.05 0.23 8.59
C TRP A 122 14.88 -0.72 8.92
N PRO A 123 15.00 -1.61 9.92
CA PRO A 123 16.24 -1.94 10.66
C PRO A 123 17.29 -2.59 9.75
N LEU A 124 18.58 -2.47 10.09
CA LEU A 124 19.69 -2.96 9.25
C LEU A 124 19.56 -4.45 8.87
N LYS A 125 18.94 -5.26 9.73
CA LYS A 125 18.63 -6.67 9.45
C LYS A 125 17.75 -6.87 8.21
N ASN A 126 16.90 -5.90 7.90
CA ASN A 126 15.98 -5.92 6.77
C ASN A 126 16.47 -5.02 5.63
N PHE A 127 17.74 -4.56 5.67
CA PHE A 127 18.30 -3.73 4.62
C PHE A 127 18.26 -4.47 3.28
N GLY A 128 17.67 -3.85 2.26
CA GLY A 128 17.52 -4.48 0.96
C GLY A 128 16.66 -3.67 0.00
N SER A 129 16.57 -4.14 -1.25
CA SER A 129 15.67 -3.58 -2.26
C SER A 129 14.26 -4.14 -2.12
N VAL A 130 13.27 -3.35 -2.56
CA VAL A 130 11.87 -3.78 -2.68
C VAL A 130 11.57 -4.02 -4.17
N PRO A 131 11.60 -5.27 -4.64
CA PRO A 131 11.39 -5.57 -6.05
C PRO A 131 9.95 -5.26 -6.46
N SER A 132 9.76 -5.06 -7.77
CA SER A 132 8.41 -5.03 -8.34
C SER A 132 7.83 -6.42 -8.26
N GLN A 133 6.56 -6.52 -7.88
CA GLN A 133 5.84 -7.79 -7.87
C GLN A 133 4.60 -7.56 -8.72
N ASP A 134 4.48 -8.31 -9.82
CA ASP A 134 3.26 -8.38 -10.62
C ASP A 134 2.45 -9.56 -10.09
N PRO A 135 1.30 -9.34 -9.44
CA PRO A 135 0.49 -10.41 -8.85
C PRO A 135 -0.05 -11.40 -9.88
N LEU A 136 0.01 -11.07 -11.18
CA LEU A 136 -0.39 -11.95 -12.27
C LEU A 136 0.79 -12.69 -12.89
N ASN A 137 2.02 -12.17 -12.80
CA ASN A 137 3.18 -12.77 -13.43
C ASN A 137 4.37 -12.73 -12.45
N ASN A 138 4.52 -13.80 -11.68
CA ASN A 138 5.72 -14.03 -10.88
C ASN A 138 6.87 -14.46 -11.80
N GLY A 139 7.65 -13.47 -12.26
CA GLY A 139 8.95 -13.64 -12.92
C GLY A 139 10.07 -13.19 -12.01
#